data_AF-A0A968P0S3-F1
#
_entry.id   AF-A0A968P0S3-F1
#
_cell.length_a   1.000
_cell.length_b   1.000
_cell.length_c   1.000
_cell.angle_alpha   90.00
_cell.angle_beta   90.00
_cell.angle_gamma   90.00
#
_symmetry.space_group_name_H-M   'P 1'
#
loop_
_entity.id
_entity.type
_entity.pdbx_description
1 polymer ?
#
loop_
_entity_poly.entity_id
_entity_poly.type
_entity_poly.pdbx_seq_one_letter_code
_entity_poly.pdbx_strand_id
1 'polypeptide(L)'
;MNNPLGGMLSFLQLILMDMGKDDPLHQDIKNMEAAVLRCRDIVLNLLSFARKQDLGDFTEVDLKEVIGTAVKLIELQSKSQ
;
A
#
# COMPACT_ATOMS: atom_id res chain seq x y z
N MET A 1 -4.39 -5.98 10.40
CA MET A 1 -4.28 -4.87 11.35
C MET A 1 -3.61 -5.42 12.61
N ASN A 2 -2.28 -5.55 12.61
CA ASN A 2 -1.46 -6.13 13.71
C ASN A 2 0.02 -5.72 13.53
N ASN A 3 0.29 -4.54 12.96
CA ASN A 3 1.65 -4.03 12.80
C ASN A 3 1.82 -2.76 13.67
N PRO A 4 2.99 -2.55 14.30
CA PRO A 4 3.22 -1.38 15.16
C PRO A 4 2.96 -0.03 14.50
N LEU A 5 3.27 0.11 13.19
CA LEU A 5 3.04 1.35 12.44
C LEU A 5 1.54 1.66 12.29
N GLY A 6 0.71 0.65 12.15
CA GLY A 6 -0.74 0.77 12.05
C GLY A 6 -1.34 1.21 13.37
N GLY A 7 -0.86 0.68 14.50
CA GLY A 7 -1.25 1.16 15.83
C GLY A 7 -0.89 2.63 16.03
N MET A 8 0.34 3.03 15.71
CA MET A 8 0.77 4.43 15.79
C MET A 8 -0.07 5.35 14.89
N LEU A 9 -0.32 4.94 13.64
CA LEU A 9 -1.16 5.70 12.71
C LEU A 9 -2.57 5.90 13.26
N SER A 10 -3.20 4.84 13.80
CA SER A 10 -4.53 4.92 14.40
C SER A 10 -4.56 5.89 15.59
N PHE A 11 -3.57 5.84 16.49
CA PHE A 11 -3.52 6.78 17.61
C PHE A 11 -3.31 8.23 17.16
N LEU A 12 -2.42 8.49 16.20
CA LEU A 12 -2.21 9.83 15.65
C LEU A 12 -3.49 10.37 14.99
N GLN A 13 -4.23 9.51 14.29
CA GLN A 13 -5.51 9.89 13.67
C GLN A 13 -6.62 10.18 14.69
N LEU A 14 -6.69 9.40 15.77
CA LEU A 14 -7.61 9.69 16.88
C LEU A 14 -7.26 11.01 17.55
N ILE A 15 -5.97 11.28 17.81
CA ILE A 15 -5.53 12.57 18.36
C ILE A 15 -5.94 13.72 17.43
N LEU A 16 -5.71 13.61 16.12
CA LEU A 16 -6.09 14.64 15.14
C LEU A 16 -7.61 14.82 15.00
N MET A 17 -8.40 13.78 15.30
CA MET A 17 -9.86 13.85 15.27
C MET A 17 -10.41 14.66 16.45
N ASP A 18 -9.80 14.53 17.63
CA ASP A 18 -10.22 15.20 18.85
C ASP A 18 -9.52 16.56 19.07
N MET A 19 -8.44 16.83 18.34
CA MET A 19 -7.63 18.05 18.44
C MET A 19 -8.16 19.18 17.53
N GLY A 20 -8.19 20.40 18.07
CA GLY A 20 -8.50 21.59 17.30
C GLY A 20 -7.42 21.91 16.26
N LYS A 21 -7.80 22.48 15.11
CA LYS A 21 -6.85 22.84 14.05
C LYS A 21 -5.88 23.96 14.45
N ASP A 22 -6.27 24.78 15.41
CA ASP A 22 -5.46 25.89 15.94
C ASP A 22 -4.57 25.45 17.12
N ASP A 23 -4.60 24.17 17.50
CA ASP A 23 -3.72 23.64 18.53
C ASP A 23 -2.26 23.80 18.07
N PRO A 24 -1.37 24.35 18.92
CA PRO A 24 0.05 24.53 18.58
C PRO A 24 0.73 23.23 18.12
N LEU A 25 0.25 22.07 18.56
CA LEU A 25 0.82 20.76 18.22
C LEU A 25 0.19 20.14 16.97
N HIS A 26 -0.87 20.73 16.40
CA HIS A 26 -1.60 20.12 15.27
C HIS A 26 -0.68 19.77 14.10
N GLN A 27 0.19 20.71 13.73
CA GLN A 27 1.12 20.50 12.62
C GLN A 27 2.17 19.44 12.95
N ASP A 28 2.63 19.36 14.20
CA ASP A 28 3.59 18.34 14.63
C ASP A 28 2.97 16.95 14.56
N ILE A 29 1.73 16.77 15.04
CA ILE A 29 1.02 15.49 14.93
C ILE A 29 0.78 15.12 13.46
N LYS A 30 0.45 16.08 12.60
CA LYS A 30 0.36 15.86 11.15
C LYS A 30 1.68 15.42 10.53
N ASN A 31 2.79 16.00 10.97
CA ASN A 31 4.12 15.61 10.52
C ASN A 31 4.47 14.18 10.98
N MET A 32 4.08 13.81 12.20
CA MET A 32 4.22 12.43 12.72
C MET A 32 3.38 11.44 11.90
N GLU A 33 2.13 11.77 11.57
CA GLU A 33 1.25 10.95 10.71
C GLU A 33 1.93 10.69 9.36
N ALA A 34 2.41 11.75 8.71
CA ALA A 34 3.10 11.65 7.43
C ALA A 34 4.39 10.81 7.50
N ALA A 35 5.14 10.92 8.60
CA ALA A 35 6.34 10.11 8.82
C ALA A 35 6.01 8.62 8.97
N VAL A 36 4.98 8.27 9.76
CA VAL A 36 4.55 6.87 9.94
C VAL A 36 4.09 6.26 8.62
N LEU A 37 3.34 7.02 7.80
CA LEU A 37 2.94 6.58 6.46
C LEU A 37 4.15 6.31 5.56
N ARG A 38 5.14 7.20 5.56
CA ARG A 38 6.38 7.01 4.79
C ARG A 38 7.15 5.78 5.26
N CYS A 39 7.27 5.56 6.57
CA CYS A 39 7.91 4.38 7.14
C CYS A 39 7.21 3.09 6.70
N ARG A 40 5.87 3.08 6.69
CA ARG A 40 5.09 1.94 6.20
C ARG A 40 5.43 1.63 4.75
N ASP A 41 5.49 2.65 3.90
CA ASP A 41 5.75 2.46 2.47
C ASP A 41 7.17 1.94 2.22
N ILE A 42 8.18 2.44 2.96
CA ILE A 42 9.55 1.92 2.92
C ILE A 42 9.60 0.44 3.31
N VAL A 43 8.96 0.05 4.41
CA VAL A 43 8.95 -1.34 4.89
C VAL A 43 8.24 -2.25 3.91
N LEU A 44 7.12 -1.81 3.32
CA LEU A 44 6.40 -2.59 2.32
C LEU A 44 7.23 -2.81 1.06
N ASN A 45 7.91 -1.77 0.58
CA ASN A 45 8.82 -1.87 -0.55
C ASN A 45 9.97 -2.85 -0.25
N LEU A 46 10.61 -2.72 0.91
CA LEU A 46 11.68 -3.63 1.32
C LEU A 46 11.20 -5.09 1.44
N LEU A 47 10.02 -5.31 2.04
CA LEU A 47 9.42 -6.65 2.13
C LEU A 47 9.04 -7.22 0.76
N SER A 48 8.73 -6.38 -0.22
CA SER A 48 8.49 -6.80 -1.62
C SER A 48 9.78 -7.32 -2.25
N PHE A 49 10.91 -6.60 -2.06
CA PHE A 49 12.23 -7.05 -2.53
C PHE A 49 12.76 -8.28 -1.79
N ALA A 50 12.58 -8.33 -0.46
CA ALA A 50 13.10 -9.39 0.38
C ALA A 50 12.33 -10.71 0.21
N ARG A 51 11.04 -10.64 -0.15
CA ARG A 51 10.30 -11.81 -0.61
C ARG A 51 10.91 -12.23 -1.95
N LYS A 52 11.79 -13.23 -1.91
CA LYS A 52 12.10 -14.04 -3.10
C LYS A 52 10.76 -14.49 -3.66
N GLN A 53 10.35 -13.90 -4.78
CA GLN A 53 9.34 -14.54 -5.58
C GLN A 53 9.99 -15.83 -6.06
N ASP A 54 9.40 -16.96 -5.68
CA ASP A 54 9.63 -18.19 -6.40
C ASP A 54 9.16 -17.85 -7.82
N LEU A 55 10.09 -17.56 -8.74
CA LEU A 55 9.78 -17.04 -10.08
C LEU A 55 9.03 -18.08 -10.93
N GLY A 56 8.69 -19.22 -10.33
CA GLY A 56 8.27 -20.42 -11.01
C GLY A 56 9.40 -20.95 -11.88
N ASP A 57 9.10 -22.05 -12.57
CA ASP A 57 9.94 -22.48 -13.66
C ASP A 57 9.81 -21.51 -14.82
N PHE A 58 10.95 -21.10 -15.40
CA PHE A 58 10.93 -20.41 -16.68
C PHE A 58 10.50 -21.40 -17.75
N THR A 59 9.36 -21.14 -18.39
CA THR A 59 8.82 -21.97 -19.48
C THR A 59 8.72 -21.17 -20.77
N GLU A 60 8.70 -21.88 -21.90
CA GLU A 60 8.30 -21.26 -23.17
C GLU A 60 6.81 -20.87 -23.09
N VAL A 61 6.51 -19.65 -23.55
CA VAL A 61 5.14 -19.11 -23.56
C VAL A 61 4.83 -18.50 -24.92
N ASP A 62 3.60 -18.68 -25.40
CA ASP A 62 3.10 -17.96 -26.57
C ASP A 62 2.62 -16.56 -26.14
N LEU A 63 3.38 -15.55 -26.55
CA LEU A 63 3.09 -14.16 -26.25
C LEU A 63 1.69 -13.72 -26.74
N LYS A 64 1.21 -14.26 -27.85
CA LYS A 64 -0.11 -13.94 -28.39
C LYS A 64 -1.22 -14.41 -27.47
N GLU A 65 -1.07 -15.59 -26.89
CA GLU A 65 -2.04 -16.16 -25.94
C GLU A 65 -2.06 -15.35 -24.64
N VAL A 66 -0.88 -14.98 -24.13
CA VAL A 66 -0.74 -14.16 -22.91
C VAL A 66 -1.41 -12.80 -23.08
N ILE A 67 -1.13 -12.11 -24.19
CA ILE A 67 -1.76 -10.81 -24.49
C ILE A 67 -3.27 -10.97 -24.66
N GLY A 68 -3.72 -11.98 -25.40
CA GLY A 68 -5.15 -12.24 -25.58
C GLY A 68 -5.88 -12.49 -24.26
N THR A 69 -5.25 -13.19 -23.33
CA THR A 69 -5.80 -13.45 -21.98
C THR A 69 -5.85 -12.18 -21.14
N ALA A 70 -4.79 -11.37 -21.17
CA ALA A 70 -4.75 -10.10 -20.45
C ALA A 70 -5.85 -9.13 -20.90
N VAL A 71 -6.06 -9.01 -22.22
CA VAL A 71 -7.13 -8.17 -22.78
C VAL A 71 -8.51 -8.63 -22.30
N LYS A 72 -8.80 -9.93 -22.36
CA LYS A 72 -10.09 -10.48 -21.89
C LYS A 72 -10.34 -10.19 -20.41
N LEU A 73 -9.32 -10.28 -19.56
CA LEU A 73 -9.43 -9.98 -18.14
C LEU A 73 -9.82 -8.52 -17.89
N ILE A 74 -9.18 -7.58 -18.60
CA ILE A 74 -9.50 -6.15 -18.51
C ILE A 74 -10.93 -5.87 -19.02
N GLU A 75 -11.33 -6.50 -20.12
CA GLU A 75 -12.69 -6.37 -20.66
C GLU A 75 -13.76 -6.88 -19.68
N LEU A 76 -13.51 -8.00 -18.99
CA LEU A 76 -14.44 -8.54 -17.99
C LEU A 76 -14.57 -7.61 -16.79
N GLN A 77 -13.46 -7.04 -16.31
CA GLN A 77 -13.48 -6.07 -15.21
C GLN A 77 -14.21 -4.77 -15.61
N SER A 78 -13.99 -4.28 -16.83
CA SER A 78 -14.66 -3.08 -17.35
C SER A 78 -16.17 -3.25 -17.55
N LYS A 79 -16.66 -4.48 -17.76
CA LYS A 79 -18.10 -4.78 -17.88
C LYS A 79 -18.80 -4.96 -16.52
N SER A 80 -18.04 -5.11 -15.45
CA SER A 80 -18.57 -5.26 -14.08
C SER A 80 -18.72 -3.94 -13.31
N GLN A 81 -18.32 -2.82 -13.92
CA GLN A 81 -18.53 -1.46 -13.42
C GLN A 81 -19.75 -0.81 -14.07
#